data_AF-A0A811ZA55-F1
#
_entry.id   AF-A0A811ZA55-F1
#
_cell.length_a   1.000
_cell.length_b   1.000
_cell.length_c   1.000
_cell.angle_alpha   90.00
_cell.angle_beta   90.00
_cell.angle_gamma   90.00
#
_symmetry.space_group_name_H-M   'P 1'
#
loop_
_entity.id
_entity.type
_entity.pdbx_description
1 polymer ?
#
loop_
_entity_poly.entity_id
_entity_poly.type
_entity_poly.pdbx_seq_one_letter_code
_entity_poly.pdbx_strand_id
1 'polypeptide(L)'
;MPWTVLLFAAGSLAIPAPSILLVPPHPSSQEDPIHIACVAPGGFPGANFTLYRGGQVVQFLQAPADQLRVTFNVTGGDREAPGGTFCCQYGVLAEHRQERLSDLSKPLQVSFPGPTWILALSLSLAGVLLLAGLVTVAVVVRKVKVRNLQKKRERESCWAQVNFASTDMTFDNSLFAISMTMNPEEDAVTVDACSDSTETPGSSGPRKRPTSTSSSPEPPEFSTFRSCQ
;
A
#
# COMPACT_ATOMS: atom_id res chain seq x y z
N MET A 1 -10.35 -68.76 -54.75
CA MET A 1 -11.26 -67.66 -55.12
C MET A 1 -10.91 -66.47 -54.25
N PRO A 2 -10.30 -65.40 -54.78
CA PRO A 2 -9.99 -64.23 -53.96
C PRO A 2 -11.21 -63.30 -53.95
N TRP A 3 -11.67 -62.97 -52.76
CA TRP A 3 -12.76 -62.02 -52.51
C TRP A 3 -12.21 -60.60 -52.68
N THR A 4 -12.58 -59.92 -53.76
CA THR A 4 -12.31 -58.49 -53.92
C THR A 4 -13.24 -57.71 -53.01
N VAL A 5 -12.72 -57.21 -51.90
CA VAL A 5 -13.44 -56.27 -51.04
C VAL A 5 -13.45 -54.93 -51.75
N LEU A 6 -14.57 -54.59 -52.39
CA LEU A 6 -14.84 -53.26 -52.92
C LEU A 6 -15.09 -52.30 -51.74
N LEU A 7 -14.06 -51.55 -51.37
CA LEU A 7 -14.19 -50.41 -50.47
C LEU A 7 -14.77 -49.24 -51.27
N PHE A 8 -16.08 -49.03 -51.17
CA PHE A 8 -16.70 -47.79 -51.61
C PHE A 8 -16.28 -46.67 -50.67
N ALA A 9 -15.31 -45.86 -51.11
CA ALA A 9 -15.05 -44.56 -50.50
C ALA A 9 -16.26 -43.66 -50.79
N ALA A 10 -17.19 -43.57 -49.84
CA ALA A 10 -18.22 -42.54 -49.85
C ALA A 10 -17.52 -41.18 -49.71
N GLY A 11 -17.37 -40.46 -50.82
CA GLY A 11 -16.80 -39.12 -50.83
C GLY A 11 -17.66 -38.18 -49.99
N SER A 12 -17.12 -37.70 -48.88
CA SER A 12 -17.77 -36.74 -47.99
C SER A 12 -18.13 -35.47 -48.76
N LEU A 13 -19.42 -35.16 -48.88
CA LEU A 13 -19.91 -33.91 -49.48
C LEU A 13 -19.61 -32.67 -48.61
N ALA A 14 -18.91 -32.80 -47.49
CA ALA A 14 -18.74 -31.72 -46.51
C ALA A 14 -17.80 -30.62 -47.04
N ILE A 15 -18.25 -29.36 -47.00
CA ILE A 15 -17.42 -28.20 -47.32
C ILE A 15 -16.49 -27.96 -46.12
N PRO A 16 -15.16 -27.89 -46.33
CA PRO A 16 -14.20 -27.75 -45.25
C PRO A 16 -14.34 -26.40 -44.51
N ALA A 17 -14.01 -26.37 -43.22
CA ALA A 17 -14.04 -25.15 -42.41
C ALA A 17 -13.01 -24.11 -42.91
N PRO A 18 -13.33 -22.81 -42.84
CA PRO A 18 -12.37 -21.75 -43.14
C PRO A 18 -11.34 -21.58 -42.01
N SER A 19 -10.22 -20.96 -42.35
CA SER A 19 -9.27 -20.44 -41.37
C SER A 19 -9.61 -19.01 -40.99
N ILE A 20 -9.40 -18.66 -39.72
CA ILE A 20 -9.62 -17.32 -39.17
C ILE A 20 -8.34 -16.84 -38.50
N LEU A 21 -7.96 -15.58 -38.72
CA LEU A 21 -6.78 -14.98 -38.09
C LEU A 21 -6.96 -13.48 -37.90
N LEU A 22 -6.31 -12.96 -36.86
CA LEU A 22 -6.15 -11.53 -36.66
C LEU A 22 -5.05 -11.04 -37.61
N VAL A 23 -5.30 -9.93 -38.32
CA VAL A 23 -4.33 -9.34 -39.26
C VAL A 23 -3.94 -7.91 -38.85
N PRO A 24 -2.76 -7.43 -39.26
CA PRO A 24 -2.36 -6.04 -39.00
C PRO A 24 -3.33 -5.01 -39.63
N PRO A 25 -3.46 -3.82 -39.02
CA PRO A 25 -2.90 -3.41 -37.73
C PRO A 25 -3.56 -4.15 -36.55
N HIS A 26 -2.73 -4.60 -35.60
CA HIS A 26 -3.24 -5.27 -34.40
C HIS A 26 -3.76 -4.21 -33.42
N PRO A 27 -4.96 -4.41 -32.84
CA PRO A 27 -5.56 -3.41 -31.97
C PRO A 27 -4.80 -3.36 -30.63
N SER A 28 -4.47 -2.15 -30.19
CA SER A 28 -3.72 -1.88 -28.96
C SER A 28 -4.64 -1.57 -27.78
N SER A 29 -5.80 -0.97 -28.06
CA SER A 29 -6.86 -0.68 -27.09
C SER A 29 -8.21 -1.19 -27.57
N GLN A 30 -9.20 -1.08 -26.68
CA GLN A 30 -10.56 -1.51 -26.93
C GLN A 30 -11.24 -0.67 -28.04
N GLU A 31 -10.79 0.56 -28.23
CA GLU A 31 -11.30 1.53 -29.19
C GLU A 31 -10.71 1.34 -30.60
N ASP A 32 -9.60 0.61 -30.71
CA ASP A 32 -8.95 0.35 -31.98
C ASP A 32 -9.78 -0.62 -32.86
N PRO A 33 -9.81 -0.41 -34.18
CA PRO A 33 -10.47 -1.33 -35.10
C PRO A 33 -9.79 -2.70 -35.11
N ILE A 34 -10.59 -3.76 -35.09
CA ILE A 34 -10.11 -5.14 -35.13
C ILE A 34 -10.24 -5.65 -36.57
N HIS A 35 -9.11 -6.01 -37.18
CA HIS A 35 -9.07 -6.57 -38.52
C HIS A 35 -8.97 -8.10 -38.47
N ILE A 36 -10.05 -8.77 -38.85
CA ILE A 36 -10.14 -10.23 -38.82
C ILE A 36 -10.22 -10.76 -40.25
N ALA A 37 -9.25 -11.56 -40.66
CA ALA A 37 -9.29 -12.22 -41.97
C ALA A 37 -9.84 -13.63 -41.86
N CYS A 38 -10.75 -13.96 -42.76
CA CYS A 38 -11.21 -15.33 -42.99
C CYS A 38 -10.76 -15.81 -44.36
N VAL A 39 -10.29 -17.05 -44.44
CA VAL A 39 -9.78 -17.64 -45.67
C VAL A 39 -10.44 -19.00 -45.88
N ALA A 40 -11.17 -19.14 -46.97
CA ALA A 40 -11.67 -20.42 -47.43
C ALA A 40 -10.50 -21.28 -47.95
N PRO A 41 -10.58 -22.61 -47.80
CA PRO A 41 -9.67 -23.54 -48.47
C PRO A 41 -9.70 -23.37 -50.00
N GLY A 42 -8.71 -23.93 -50.69
CA GLY A 42 -8.63 -23.86 -52.15
C GLY A 42 -9.89 -24.42 -52.82
N GLY A 43 -10.31 -23.79 -53.92
CA GLY A 43 -11.46 -24.22 -54.71
C GLY A 43 -12.78 -23.48 -54.45
N PHE A 44 -12.79 -22.47 -53.58
CA PHE A 44 -14.00 -21.70 -53.24
C PHE A 44 -13.83 -20.17 -53.38
N PRO A 45 -13.40 -19.65 -54.55
CA PRO A 45 -13.25 -18.20 -54.73
C PRO A 45 -14.62 -17.51 -54.84
N GLY A 46 -14.68 -16.23 -54.48
CA GLY A 46 -15.93 -15.46 -54.54
C GLY A 46 -17.01 -15.86 -53.51
N ALA A 47 -16.63 -16.65 -52.50
CA ALA A 47 -17.55 -17.14 -51.48
C ALA A 47 -18.10 -16.02 -50.57
N ASN A 48 -19.24 -16.30 -49.97
CA ASN A 48 -19.91 -15.42 -49.03
C ASN A 48 -19.48 -15.76 -47.60
N PHE A 49 -18.86 -14.84 -46.88
CA PHE A 49 -18.35 -15.05 -45.53
C PHE A 49 -19.23 -14.36 -44.48
N THR A 50 -19.44 -15.06 -43.37
CA THR A 50 -20.17 -14.57 -42.20
C THR A 50 -19.26 -14.65 -40.97
N LEU A 51 -19.09 -13.53 -40.28
CA LEU A 51 -18.38 -13.43 -39.02
C LEU A 51 -19.36 -13.49 -37.85
N TYR A 52 -19.07 -14.37 -36.89
CA TYR A 52 -19.85 -14.56 -35.68
C TYR A 52 -19.07 -14.14 -34.44
N ARG A 53 -19.77 -13.61 -33.44
CA ARG A 53 -19.25 -13.32 -32.09
C ARG A 53 -20.27 -13.79 -31.06
N GLY A 54 -19.85 -14.68 -30.16
CA GLY A 54 -20.78 -15.28 -29.18
C GLY A 54 -22.00 -15.99 -29.81
N GLY A 55 -21.86 -16.50 -31.04
CA GLY A 55 -22.94 -17.13 -31.80
C GLY A 55 -23.86 -16.17 -32.56
N GLN A 56 -23.68 -14.86 -32.43
CA GLN A 56 -24.44 -13.85 -33.16
C GLN A 56 -23.67 -13.40 -34.40
N VAL A 57 -24.39 -13.10 -35.48
CA VAL A 57 -23.79 -12.56 -36.71
C VAL A 57 -23.38 -11.10 -36.47
N VAL A 58 -22.11 -10.80 -36.72
CA VAL A 58 -21.54 -9.45 -36.61
C VAL A 58 -21.51 -8.76 -37.95
N GLN A 59 -20.99 -9.44 -38.97
CA GLN A 59 -20.80 -8.86 -40.30
C GLN A 59 -20.81 -9.97 -41.36
N PHE A 60 -21.28 -9.60 -42.55
CA PHE A 60 -21.31 -10.45 -43.74
C PHE A 60 -20.54 -9.75 -44.86
N LEU A 61 -19.64 -10.47 -45.54
CA LEU A 61 -18.84 -9.95 -46.64
C LEU A 61 -18.70 -11.01 -47.74
N GLN A 62 -18.83 -10.60 -49.00
CA GLN A 62 -18.53 -11.45 -50.14
C GLN A 62 -17.08 -11.24 -50.58
N ALA A 63 -16.35 -12.33 -50.81
CA ALA A 63 -15.02 -12.26 -51.41
C ALA A 63 -15.12 -11.83 -52.88
N PRO A 64 -14.14 -11.07 -53.40
CA PRO A 64 -13.98 -10.88 -54.84
C PRO A 64 -13.94 -12.21 -55.58
N ALA A 65 -14.38 -12.22 -56.84
CA ALA A 65 -14.59 -13.44 -57.63
C ALA A 65 -13.32 -14.32 -57.80
N ASP A 66 -12.14 -13.72 -57.69
CA ASP A 66 -10.82 -14.35 -57.82
C ASP A 66 -10.13 -14.59 -56.46
N GLN A 67 -10.77 -14.20 -55.35
CA GLN A 67 -10.19 -14.26 -54.01
C GLN A 67 -10.89 -15.29 -53.12
N LEU A 68 -10.10 -15.87 -52.22
CA LEU A 68 -10.54 -16.86 -51.22
C LEU A 68 -10.66 -16.25 -49.81
N ARG A 69 -10.47 -14.93 -49.69
CA ARG A 69 -10.29 -14.23 -48.42
C ARG A 69 -11.15 -12.98 -48.37
N VAL A 70 -11.66 -12.70 -47.18
CA VAL A 70 -12.18 -11.38 -46.80
C VAL A 70 -11.49 -10.90 -45.52
N THR A 71 -11.48 -9.59 -45.32
CA THR A 71 -11.05 -8.97 -44.06
C THR A 71 -12.22 -8.16 -43.51
N PHE A 72 -12.71 -8.57 -42.35
CA PHE A 72 -13.73 -7.86 -41.59
C PHE A 72 -13.08 -6.72 -40.81
N ASN A 73 -13.78 -5.59 -40.73
CA ASN A 73 -13.41 -4.46 -39.88
C ASN A 73 -14.45 -4.35 -38.77
N VAL A 74 -14.09 -4.83 -37.59
CA VAL A 74 -14.95 -4.81 -36.41
C VAL A 74 -14.52 -3.62 -35.57
N THR A 75 -15.34 -2.57 -35.57
CA THR A 75 -15.16 -1.43 -34.67
C THR A 75 -15.81 -1.72 -33.33
N GLY A 76 -15.23 -1.21 -32.25
CA GLY A 76 -15.82 -1.24 -30.91
C GLY A 76 -17.04 -0.34 -30.81
N GLY A 77 -18.17 -0.82 -31.31
CA GLY A 77 -19.47 -0.13 -31.27
C GLY A 77 -20.49 -0.92 -30.46
N ASP A 78 -21.20 -0.20 -29.59
CA ASP A 78 -22.26 -0.65 -28.67
C ASP A 78 -21.84 -1.51 -27.48
N ARG A 79 -21.62 -0.83 -26.34
CA ARG A 79 -21.68 -1.27 -24.91
C ARG A 79 -21.01 -2.59 -24.47
N GLU A 80 -20.60 -3.44 -25.40
CA GLU A 80 -20.08 -4.78 -25.25
C GLU A 80 -18.58 -4.72 -25.57
N ALA A 81 -17.73 -5.08 -24.61
CA ALA A 81 -16.28 -5.00 -24.74
C ALA A 81 -15.78 -5.63 -26.05
N PRO A 82 -15.29 -4.91 -27.08
CA PRO A 82 -15.07 -5.42 -28.45
C PRO A 82 -14.17 -6.65 -28.62
N GLY A 83 -13.48 -7.06 -27.57
CA GLY A 83 -12.85 -8.37 -27.51
C GLY A 83 -13.87 -9.51 -27.44
N GLY A 84 -13.35 -10.73 -27.40
CA GLY A 84 -14.12 -11.95 -27.26
C GLY A 84 -13.78 -12.99 -28.32
N THR A 85 -14.68 -13.97 -28.42
CA THR A 85 -14.49 -15.14 -29.29
C THR A 85 -15.20 -14.93 -30.61
N PHE A 86 -14.43 -14.95 -31.69
CA PHE A 86 -14.91 -14.85 -33.06
C PHE A 86 -14.81 -16.19 -33.78
N CYS A 87 -15.82 -16.50 -34.58
CA CYS A 87 -15.83 -17.65 -35.48
C CYS A 87 -16.25 -17.19 -36.88
N CYS A 88 -15.83 -17.92 -37.91
CA CYS A 88 -16.13 -17.58 -39.28
C CYS A 88 -16.73 -18.77 -40.02
N GLN A 89 -17.60 -18.48 -40.97
CA GLN A 89 -18.21 -19.46 -41.86
C GLN A 89 -18.28 -18.87 -43.26
N TYR A 90 -18.18 -19.71 -44.28
CA TYR A 90 -18.48 -19.31 -45.66
C TYR A 90 -19.55 -20.19 -46.29
N GLY A 91 -20.31 -19.58 -47.19
CA GLY A 91 -21.29 -20.23 -48.05
C GLY A 91 -20.89 -20.10 -49.52
N VAL A 92 -21.15 -21.15 -50.28
CA VAL A 92 -21.03 -21.14 -51.75
C VAL A 92 -22.36 -21.53 -52.37
N LEU A 93 -22.67 -20.91 -53.51
CA LEU A 93 -23.84 -21.27 -54.28
C LEU A 93 -23.57 -22.59 -55.00
N ALA A 94 -24.27 -23.66 -54.60
CA ALA A 94 -24.16 -24.94 -55.29
C ALA A 94 -24.89 -24.91 -56.64
N GLU A 95 -24.64 -25.93 -57.47
CA GLU A 95 -25.22 -26.06 -58.82
C GLU A 95 -26.75 -25.93 -58.86
N HIS A 96 -27.45 -26.27 -57.77
CA HIS A 96 -28.90 -26.22 -57.63
C HIS A 96 -29.43 -24.89 -57.04
N ARG A 97 -28.63 -23.80 -57.04
CA ARG A 97 -28.93 -22.51 -56.38
C ARG A 97 -29.21 -22.59 -54.88
N GLN A 98 -28.83 -23.71 -54.25
CA GLN A 98 -28.90 -23.84 -52.81
C GLN A 98 -27.55 -23.39 -52.24
N GLU A 99 -27.59 -22.51 -51.24
CA GLU A 99 -26.39 -22.15 -50.51
C GLU A 99 -25.93 -23.33 -49.65
N ARG A 100 -24.69 -23.76 -49.87
CA ARG A 100 -24.05 -24.79 -49.07
C ARG A 100 -23.05 -24.10 -48.15
N LEU A 101 -23.27 -24.23 -46.85
CA LEU A 101 -22.40 -23.67 -45.84
C LEU A 101 -21.29 -24.65 -45.46
N SER A 102 -20.13 -24.08 -45.17
CA SER A 102 -19.02 -24.75 -44.50
C SER A 102 -19.29 -24.93 -43.01
N ASP A 103 -18.49 -25.79 -42.38
CA ASP A 103 -18.39 -25.81 -40.92
C ASP A 103 -17.79 -24.49 -40.39
N LEU A 104 -18.04 -24.19 -39.11
CA LEU A 104 -17.43 -23.04 -38.44
C LEU A 104 -15.91 -23.19 -38.31
N SER A 105 -15.20 -22.08 -38.43
CA SER A 105 -13.76 -22.02 -38.15
C SER A 105 -13.45 -22.38 -36.70
N LYS A 106 -12.17 -22.63 -36.42
CA LYS A 106 -11.67 -22.59 -35.04
C LYS A 106 -11.94 -21.22 -34.42
N PRO A 107 -12.17 -21.14 -33.10
CA PRO A 107 -12.41 -19.86 -32.43
C PRO A 107 -11.15 -19.00 -32.41
N LEU A 108 -11.28 -17.72 -32.72
CA LEU A 108 -10.27 -16.68 -32.55
C LEU A 108 -10.59 -15.86 -31.30
N GLN A 109 -9.66 -15.83 -30.33
CA GLN A 109 -9.80 -15.00 -29.13
C GLN A 109 -9.09 -13.66 -29.33
N VAL A 110 -9.81 -12.56 -29.14
CA VAL A 110 -9.24 -11.21 -29.10
C VAL A 110 -9.39 -10.66 -27.70
N SER A 111 -8.27 -10.37 -27.04
CA SER A 111 -8.23 -9.84 -25.68
C SER A 111 -7.36 -8.60 -25.61
N PHE A 112 -7.82 -7.60 -24.87
CA PHE A 112 -7.07 -6.37 -24.62
C PHE A 112 -6.39 -6.44 -23.27
N PRO A 113 -5.13 -5.97 -23.15
CA PRO A 113 -4.47 -5.83 -21.85
C PRO A 113 -5.34 -4.98 -20.92
N GLY A 114 -5.68 -5.54 -19.76
CA GLY A 114 -6.43 -4.81 -18.74
C GLY A 114 -5.61 -3.65 -18.17
N PRO A 115 -6.26 -2.71 -17.48
CA PRO A 115 -5.56 -1.57 -16.91
C PRO A 115 -4.66 -2.03 -15.75
N THR A 116 -3.35 -2.10 -15.99
CA THR A 116 -2.35 -2.52 -15.00
C THR A 116 -2.23 -1.56 -13.82
N TRP A 117 -2.69 -0.31 -13.99
CA TRP A 117 -2.74 0.68 -12.93
C TRP A 117 -3.64 0.27 -11.75
N ILE A 118 -4.64 -0.59 -11.96
CA ILE A 118 -5.50 -1.11 -10.88
C ILE A 118 -4.68 -1.96 -9.89
N LEU A 119 -3.73 -2.76 -10.40
CA LEU A 119 -2.82 -3.53 -9.56
C LEU A 119 -1.83 -2.62 -8.82
N ALA A 120 -1.33 -1.58 -9.49
CA ALA A 120 -0.43 -0.61 -8.86
C ALA A 120 -1.14 0.17 -7.73
N LEU A 121 -2.38 0.61 -7.94
CA LEU A 121 -3.17 1.31 -6.93
C LEU A 121 -3.50 0.41 -5.73
N SER A 122 -3.87 -0.85 -5.97
CA SER A 122 -4.18 -1.80 -4.89
C SER A 122 -2.93 -2.16 -4.07
N LEU A 123 -1.79 -2.41 -4.71
CA LEU A 123 -0.51 -2.62 -4.01
C LEU A 123 -0.10 -1.38 -3.20
N SER A 124 -0.26 -0.18 -3.77
CA SER A 124 0.06 1.08 -3.09
C SER A 124 -0.80 1.27 -1.83
N LEU A 125 -2.12 1.08 -1.94
CA LEU A 125 -3.03 1.22 -0.80
C LEU A 125 -2.74 0.20 0.31
N ALA A 126 -2.50 -1.07 -0.06
CA ALA A 126 -2.12 -2.11 0.89
C ALA A 126 -0.77 -1.79 1.59
N GLY A 127 0.21 -1.30 0.84
CA GLY A 127 1.51 -0.89 1.36
C GLY A 127 1.40 0.26 2.37
N VAL A 128 0.60 1.28 2.07
CA VAL A 128 0.36 2.41 2.99
C VAL A 128 -0.31 1.93 4.29
N LEU A 129 -1.31 1.05 4.20
CA LEU A 129 -2.00 0.52 5.37
C LEU A 129 -1.07 -0.33 6.25
N LEU A 130 -0.22 -1.16 5.65
CA LEU A 130 0.77 -1.95 6.39
C LEU A 130 1.79 -1.05 7.09
N LEU A 131 2.33 -0.03 6.41
CA LEU A 131 3.27 0.91 7.00
C LEU A 131 2.63 1.70 8.15
N ALA A 132 1.39 2.17 7.98
CA ALA A 132 0.65 2.85 9.05
C ALA A 132 0.43 1.92 10.26
N GLY A 133 0.07 0.65 10.02
CA GLY A 133 -0.03 -0.37 11.06
C GLY A 133 1.28 -0.57 11.83
N LEU A 134 2.41 -0.71 11.13
CA LEU A 134 3.73 -0.86 11.75
C LEU A 134 4.13 0.37 12.58
N VAL A 135 3.85 1.57 12.07
CA VAL A 135 4.14 2.83 12.79
C VAL A 135 3.30 2.92 14.06
N THR A 136 2.00 2.62 14.01
CA THR A 136 1.14 2.65 15.20
C THR A 136 1.61 1.65 16.27
N VAL A 137 1.95 0.42 15.88
CA VAL A 137 2.50 -0.59 16.80
C VAL A 137 3.83 -0.11 17.41
N ALA A 138 4.74 0.43 16.60
CA ALA A 138 6.02 0.94 17.09
C ALA A 138 5.84 2.10 18.10
N VAL A 139 4.89 3.01 17.85
CA VAL A 139 4.55 4.11 18.78
C VAL A 139 3.98 3.57 20.09
N VAL A 140 3.08 2.57 20.03
CA VAL A 140 2.51 1.93 21.22
C VAL A 140 3.60 1.22 22.02
N VAL A 141 4.46 0.44 21.39
CA VAL A 141 5.59 -0.24 22.06
C VAL A 141 6.53 0.77 22.71
N ARG A 142 6.88 1.86 22.03
CA ARG A 142 7.69 2.94 22.61
C ARG A 142 7.00 3.58 23.82
N LYS A 143 5.71 3.89 23.72
CA LYS A 143 4.91 4.48 24.82
C LYS A 143 4.83 3.54 26.02
N VAL A 144 4.59 2.25 25.80
CA VAL A 144 4.56 1.23 26.87
C VAL A 144 5.93 1.07 27.51
N LYS A 145 7.02 1.04 26.71
CA LYS A 145 8.39 0.96 27.23
C LYS A 145 8.72 2.18 28.09
N VAL A 146 8.37 3.40 27.66
CA VAL A 146 8.56 4.63 28.44
C VAL A 146 7.76 4.58 29.74
N ARG A 147 6.48 4.19 29.69
CA ARG A 147 5.63 4.02 30.89
C ARG A 147 6.22 2.98 31.86
N ASN A 148 6.70 1.86 31.36
CA ASN A 148 7.32 0.81 32.18
C ASN A 148 8.64 1.27 32.79
N LEU A 149 9.47 2.01 32.06
CA LEU A 149 10.71 2.59 32.60
C LEU A 149 10.43 3.69 33.63
N GLN A 150 9.36 4.48 33.46
CA GLN A 150 8.90 5.43 34.47
C GLN A 150 8.44 4.70 35.74
N LYS A 151 7.58 3.69 35.62
CA LYS A 151 7.16 2.86 36.76
C LYS A 151 8.33 2.18 37.47
N LYS A 152 9.32 1.69 36.72
CA LYS A 152 10.55 1.11 37.29
C LYS A 152 11.33 2.15 38.08
N ARG A 153 11.53 3.36 37.54
CA ARG A 153 12.15 4.47 38.27
C ARG A 153 11.39 4.86 39.52
N GLU A 154 10.06 4.96 39.47
CA GLU A 154 9.23 5.26 40.65
C GLU A 154 9.37 4.18 41.74
N ARG A 155 9.37 2.90 41.34
CA ARG A 155 9.57 1.76 42.27
C ARG A 155 10.96 1.75 42.91
N GLU A 156 11.99 2.12 42.14
CA GLU A 156 13.36 2.27 42.63
C GLU A 156 13.52 3.54 43.49
N SER A 157 12.69 4.56 43.28
CA SER A 157 12.71 5.83 44.03
C SER A 157 11.99 5.74 45.39
N CYS A 158 11.10 4.76 45.60
CA CYS A 158 10.42 4.54 46.89
C CYS A 158 11.38 4.10 48.02
N TRP A 159 12.62 3.73 47.69
CA TRP A 159 13.66 3.46 48.67
C TRP A 159 14.46 4.71 49.09
N ALA A 160 14.15 5.90 48.57
CA ALA A 160 14.69 7.16 49.08
C ALA A 160 13.90 7.71 50.30
N GLN A 161 12.73 7.14 50.61
CA GLN A 161 12.06 7.36 51.89
C GLN A 161 12.43 6.22 52.83
N VAL A 162 13.68 6.24 53.31
CA VAL A 162 14.03 5.52 54.52
C VAL A 162 13.09 6.08 55.59
N ASN A 163 12.12 5.28 56.00
CA ASN A 163 11.41 5.53 57.25
C ASN A 163 12.48 5.55 58.33
N PHE A 164 12.96 6.74 58.69
CA PHE A 164 13.47 6.96 60.03
C PHE A 164 12.28 6.61 60.93
N ALA A 165 12.27 5.39 61.44
CA ALA A 165 11.65 5.17 62.73
C ALA A 165 12.26 6.26 63.61
N SER A 166 11.39 7.13 64.12
CA SER A 166 11.61 8.05 65.23
C SER A 166 12.26 7.26 66.37
N THR A 167 13.55 6.98 66.23
CA THR A 167 14.38 6.38 67.25
C THR A 167 14.81 7.58 68.04
N ASP A 168 13.96 7.88 69.01
CA ASP A 168 14.20 8.65 70.20
C ASP A 168 15.65 9.16 70.30
N MET A 169 15.87 10.38 69.80
CA MET A 169 17.12 11.11 70.04
C MET A 169 16.89 12.03 71.24
N THR A 170 16.50 11.44 72.37
CA THR A 170 16.57 12.12 73.66
C THR A 170 18.04 12.26 74.03
N PHE A 171 18.54 13.49 73.92
CA PHE A 171 19.82 13.86 74.51
C PHE A 171 19.68 13.78 76.04
N ASP A 172 20.40 12.83 76.66
CA ASP A 172 20.54 12.79 78.11
C ASP A 172 21.43 13.95 78.57
N ASN A 173 20.81 14.96 79.20
CA ASN A 173 21.50 16.05 79.87
C ASN A 173 21.46 15.79 81.39
N SER A 174 22.45 15.06 81.91
CA SER A 174 22.64 14.95 83.36
C SER A 174 24.11 14.80 83.74
N LEU A 175 24.46 15.42 84.87
CA LEU A 175 25.78 15.64 85.48
C LEU A 175 26.47 16.88 84.87
N PHE A 176 26.43 18.07 85.48
CA PHE A 176 26.85 18.39 86.85
C PHE A 176 25.96 19.46 87.49
N ALA A 177 25.22 19.11 88.54
CA ALA A 177 24.72 20.09 89.50
C ALA A 177 25.82 20.33 90.54
N ILE A 178 26.59 21.41 90.40
CA ILE A 178 27.49 21.88 91.46
C ILE A 178 26.64 22.72 92.42
N SER A 179 26.41 22.20 93.62
CA SER A 179 25.80 22.92 94.73
C SER A 179 26.85 23.77 95.45
N MET A 180 26.72 25.10 95.46
CA MET A 180 27.30 25.96 96.51
C MET A 180 26.36 27.13 96.83
N THR A 181 25.68 26.98 97.97
CA THR A 181 25.43 27.94 99.06
C THR A 181 25.54 29.46 98.83
N MET A 182 24.38 30.13 99.03
CA MET A 182 24.07 31.43 99.70
C MET A 182 24.95 32.67 99.51
N ASN A 183 24.35 33.76 98.99
CA ASN A 183 23.94 34.99 99.73
C ASN A 183 23.23 36.01 98.79
N PRO A 184 22.33 36.90 99.28
CA PRO A 184 21.56 37.86 98.46
C PRO A 184 22.16 39.29 98.44
N GLU A 185 21.66 40.12 97.50
CA GLU A 185 21.74 41.60 97.41
C GLU A 185 23.13 42.16 97.03
N GLU A 186 23.35 43.20 96.19
CA GLU A 186 22.59 44.30 95.60
C GLU A 186 23.47 44.97 94.50
N ASP A 187 22.92 45.97 93.78
CA ASP A 187 23.59 46.96 92.91
C ASP A 187 24.09 46.53 91.51
N ALA A 188 23.93 47.29 90.42
CA ALA A 188 23.25 48.56 90.14
C ALA A 188 23.31 48.79 88.61
N VAL A 189 22.35 49.56 88.06
CA VAL A 189 22.57 50.62 87.03
C VAL A 189 22.97 50.10 85.61
N THR A 190 22.29 50.36 84.48
CA THR A 190 21.50 51.52 83.97
C THR A 190 20.94 51.12 82.58
N VAL A 191 19.66 51.40 82.23
CA VAL A 191 19.17 52.54 81.39
C VAL A 191 19.64 52.44 79.91
N ASP A 192 18.83 52.57 78.85
CA ASP A 192 17.40 52.81 78.64
C ASP A 192 17.05 52.49 77.16
N ALA A 193 15.73 52.45 76.92
CA ALA A 193 15.00 52.89 75.71
C ALA A 193 15.34 52.27 74.33
N CYS A 194 14.45 51.54 73.64
CA CYS A 194 13.05 51.74 73.20
C CYS A 194 12.93 52.15 71.73
N SER A 195 11.88 51.60 71.11
CA SER A 195 11.15 52.06 69.93
C SER A 195 11.72 51.72 68.55
N ASP A 196 10.94 51.39 67.53
CA ASP A 196 9.54 50.99 67.37
C ASP A 196 9.36 50.53 65.89
N SER A 197 8.40 49.65 65.65
CA SER A 197 7.54 49.51 64.45
C SER A 197 8.07 49.40 62.99
N THR A 198 7.73 48.24 62.40
CA THR A 198 6.87 48.02 61.20
C THR A 198 7.16 48.73 59.86
N GLU A 199 7.37 47.96 58.78
CA GLU A 199 6.57 47.91 57.52
C GLU A 199 7.31 47.20 56.34
N THR A 200 6.52 46.52 55.49
CA THR A 200 6.83 46.05 54.10
C THR A 200 6.33 47.14 53.12
N PRO A 201 6.34 47.08 51.75
CA PRO A 201 6.95 46.21 50.73
C PRO A 201 7.48 46.96 49.44
N GLY A 202 7.95 46.23 48.41
CA GLY A 202 7.64 46.57 46.99
C GLY A 202 8.76 46.88 45.97
N SER A 203 8.73 46.12 44.86
CA SER A 203 8.84 46.49 43.42
C SER A 203 10.05 47.29 42.84
N SER A 204 10.69 46.73 41.79
CA SER A 204 10.86 47.32 40.43
C SER A 204 12.18 46.91 39.72
N GLY A 205 12.11 46.47 38.45
CA GLY A 205 13.28 46.35 37.53
C GLY A 205 13.49 47.67 36.76
N PRO A 206 14.08 47.72 35.54
CA PRO A 206 15.10 46.88 34.86
C PRO A 206 16.30 47.73 34.31
N ARG A 207 17.48 47.16 34.00
CA ARG A 207 18.45 47.88 33.12
C ARG A 207 19.54 47.04 32.41
N LYS A 208 19.44 47.07 31.08
CA LYS A 208 20.45 47.16 29.99
C LYS A 208 21.67 46.22 29.90
N ARG A 209 21.68 45.54 28.74
CA ARG A 209 22.74 44.88 27.95
C ARG A 209 23.93 45.80 27.60
N PRO A 210 25.12 45.23 27.38
CA PRO A 210 25.80 45.42 26.10
C PRO A 210 26.19 44.08 25.41
N THR A 211 26.34 44.20 24.11
CA THR A 211 26.58 43.16 23.10
C THR A 211 28.07 42.89 22.93
N SER A 212 28.49 41.64 22.79
CA SER A 212 29.70 41.23 22.05
C SER A 212 29.65 39.75 21.65
N THR A 213 29.44 39.52 20.35
CA THR A 213 30.11 38.56 19.44
C THR A 213 30.47 37.12 19.86
N SER A 214 29.82 36.18 19.16
CA SER A 214 30.43 35.10 18.35
C SER A 214 31.37 34.06 18.98
N SER A 215 30.86 32.87 19.27
CA SER A 215 31.24 31.57 18.64
C SER A 215 30.58 30.41 19.40
N SER A 216 30.33 29.31 18.70
CA SER A 216 29.61 28.09 19.13
C SER A 216 30.54 26.89 18.84
N PRO A 217 30.31 25.66 19.32
CA PRO A 217 30.07 25.19 20.70
C PRO A 217 31.06 24.05 21.08
N GLU A 218 31.47 23.91 22.34
CA GLU A 218 32.15 22.68 22.83
C GLU A 218 31.80 22.43 24.30
N PRO A 219 31.06 21.36 24.64
CA PRO A 219 31.00 20.87 26.01
C PRO A 219 32.18 19.91 26.28
N PRO A 220 32.81 19.97 27.46
CA PRO A 220 33.99 19.18 27.78
C PRO A 220 33.66 17.68 27.84
N GLU A 221 34.48 16.89 27.15
CA GLU A 221 34.49 15.43 27.21
C GLU A 221 34.83 14.95 28.63
N PHE A 222 33.85 14.38 29.34
CA PHE A 222 34.15 13.57 30.52
C PHE A 222 34.13 12.10 30.11
N SER A 223 35.32 11.63 29.77
CA SER A 223 35.64 10.24 29.51
C SER A 223 35.69 9.44 30.81
N THR A 224 34.93 8.35 30.89
CA THR A 224 35.20 7.26 31.84
C THR A 224 35.14 5.94 31.07
N PHE A 225 36.29 5.57 30.49
CA PHE A 225 36.50 4.24 29.94
C PHE A 225 36.44 3.18 31.05
N ARG A 226 35.80 2.04 30.75
CA ARG A 226 36.33 0.73 31.08
C ARG A 226 36.40 -0.09 29.78
N SER A 227 37.61 -0.36 29.32
CA SER A 227 37.90 -1.39 28.33
C SER A 227 37.86 -2.76 29.02
N CYS A 228 37.16 -3.73 28.42
CA CYS A 228 37.29 -5.13 28.76
C CYS A 228 38.36 -5.74 27.84
N GLN A 229 39.31 -6.44 28.45
CA GLN A 229 40.25 -7.33 27.78
C GLN A 229 39.65 -8.74 27.72
#